data_AF-A0A845HD50-F1
#
_entry.id   AF-A0A845HD50-F1
#
_cell.length_a   1.000
_cell.length_b   1.000
_cell.length_c   1.000
_cell.angle_alpha   90.00
_cell.angle_beta   90.00
_cell.angle_gamma   90.00
#
_symmetry.space_group_name_H-M   'P 1'
#
loop_
_entity.id
_entity.type
_entity.pdbx_description
1 polymer ?
#
loop_
_entity_poly.entity_id
_entity_poly.type
_entity_poly.pdbx_seq_one_letter_code
_entity_poly.pdbx_strand_id
1 'polypeptide(L)'
;MLVIKQHQFDSTEMKSLYFGGPTWMFLTPEQMYGEEAKLRGAHRYYQDASIYFITKMKKVRFNPTKSTVQNDGSVHGEIVIGDPRNPETKLPFELPGIEVLYSTKLFQEKFESRQEFLQFALHNYYKPGKPISKALHRLGKMLSHRSRFINLANWLMTKAYAIEVFVIHKSEYEITFFDPIAYSLSNGRSARRSEHSSGTILDEKVWDSQMLGEVNFEDLPVSLAPGLLRLTVDQVANIFDVDVGPQEVVYVGKTERLPFERLLPHEKLQELQAKLLRSDAEAIVVHLFAFQTAEIPGSLDKPARIDRELAITTIEAELINYFKPEMNDKYMKDHRRPTWEHLQELKRAGFRNIVTELDIDGQYVRFASHSTSKSGKNRHCFISDLHTHQRKIQ
;
A
#
# COMPACT_ATOMS: atom_id res chain seq x y z
N MET A 1 -5.68 19.67 -7.60
CA MET A 1 -6.03 20.37 -8.86
C MET A 1 -5.72 19.40 -9.98
N LEU A 2 -6.72 18.66 -10.49
CA LEU A 2 -6.53 17.73 -11.61
C LEU A 2 -6.18 18.57 -12.84
N VAL A 3 -4.91 18.59 -13.23
CA VAL A 3 -4.53 18.99 -14.58
C VAL A 3 -4.91 17.81 -15.46
N ILE A 4 -6.20 17.74 -15.81
CA ILE A 4 -6.62 16.96 -16.97
C ILE A 4 -5.78 17.55 -18.10
N LYS A 5 -4.71 16.86 -18.50
CA LYS A 5 -4.05 17.17 -19.76
C LYS A 5 -5.19 17.15 -20.76
N GLN A 6 -5.53 18.32 -21.31
CA GLN A 6 -6.40 18.45 -22.47
C GLN A 6 -5.68 17.72 -23.61
N HIS A 7 -5.66 16.39 -23.54
CA HIS A 7 -5.45 15.57 -24.70
C HIS A 7 -6.54 16.01 -25.67
N GLN A 8 -6.11 16.30 -26.89
CA GLN A 8 -6.91 16.79 -28.00
C GLN A 8 -8.09 15.86 -28.24
N PHE A 9 -9.15 16.02 -27.47
CA PHE A 9 -10.49 15.60 -27.83
C PHE A 9 -10.96 16.65 -28.84
N ASP A 10 -10.60 16.46 -30.11
CA ASP A 10 -11.02 17.26 -31.28
C ASP A 10 -12.55 17.15 -31.55
N SER A 11 -13.35 16.80 -30.55
CA SER A 11 -14.79 16.64 -30.65
C SER A 11 -15.50 17.52 -29.63
N THR A 12 -15.64 18.79 -29.94
CA THR A 12 -16.43 19.81 -29.22
C THR A 12 -17.93 19.54 -29.21
N GLU A 13 -18.39 18.28 -29.31
CA GLU A 13 -19.81 17.93 -29.31
C GLU A 13 -20.16 16.63 -28.55
N MET A 14 -19.18 15.83 -28.07
CA MET A 14 -19.49 14.50 -27.53
C MET A 14 -19.41 14.42 -26.00
N LYS A 15 -20.57 14.21 -25.36
CA LYS A 15 -20.64 13.99 -23.92
C LYS A 15 -19.99 12.65 -23.54
N SER A 16 -19.09 12.70 -22.56
CA SER A 16 -18.34 11.52 -22.11
C SER A 16 -18.45 11.34 -20.60
N LEU A 17 -18.52 10.09 -20.15
CA LEU A 17 -18.45 9.72 -18.74
C LEU A 17 -17.01 9.35 -18.40
N TYR A 18 -16.38 10.08 -17.48
CA TYR A 18 -15.01 9.86 -17.07
C TYR A 18 -14.93 9.16 -15.71
N PHE A 19 -14.07 8.14 -15.65
CA PHE A 19 -13.64 7.47 -14.43
C PHE A 19 -12.12 7.61 -14.32
N GLY A 20 -11.63 8.21 -13.23
CA GLY A 20 -10.18 8.37 -13.05
C GLY A 20 -9.75 8.77 -11.65
N GLY A 21 -8.43 8.97 -11.52
CA GLY A 21 -7.77 9.35 -10.27
C GLY A 21 -8.24 8.57 -9.04
N PRO A 22 -8.31 7.22 -9.09
CA PRO A 22 -8.86 6.47 -7.97
C PRO A 22 -7.95 6.61 -6.75
N THR A 23 -8.53 6.87 -5.58
CA THR A 23 -7.84 6.50 -4.34
C THR A 23 -7.89 4.98 -4.23
N TRP A 24 -6.81 4.37 -3.79
CA TRP A 24 -6.70 2.92 -3.77
C TRP A 24 -6.00 2.44 -2.52
N MET A 25 -6.32 1.20 -2.14
CA MET A 25 -5.65 0.45 -1.10
C MET A 25 -5.55 -1.01 -1.53
N PHE A 26 -4.69 -1.78 -0.87
CA PHE A 26 -4.72 -3.22 -0.99
C PHE A 26 -4.66 -3.88 0.38
N LEU A 27 -5.02 -5.15 0.41
CA LEU A 27 -4.96 -5.99 1.58
C LEU A 27 -4.74 -7.44 1.17
N THR A 28 -4.05 -8.19 2.03
CA THR A 28 -4.04 -9.65 1.91
C THR A 28 -5.28 -10.23 2.58
N PRO A 29 -5.75 -11.42 2.19
CA PRO A 29 -6.98 -11.94 2.76
C PRO A 29 -6.93 -12.15 4.27
N GLU A 30 -5.77 -12.41 4.86
CA GLU A 30 -5.58 -12.55 6.31
C GLU A 30 -5.91 -11.25 7.04
N GLN A 31 -5.66 -10.09 6.41
CA GLN A 31 -5.93 -8.76 6.95
C GLN A 31 -7.43 -8.41 6.93
N MET A 32 -8.28 -9.27 6.38
CA MET A 32 -9.73 -9.11 6.38
C MET A 32 -10.41 -9.60 7.64
N TYR A 33 -9.66 -10.16 8.60
CA TYR A 33 -10.22 -10.73 9.83
C TYR A 33 -9.68 -10.03 11.10
N GLY A 34 -10.42 -10.18 12.20
CA GLY A 34 -10.02 -9.70 13.52
C GLY A 34 -9.88 -8.18 13.63
N GLU A 35 -9.00 -7.73 14.51
CA GLU A 35 -8.78 -6.30 14.78
C GLU A 35 -8.15 -5.55 13.60
N GLU A 36 -7.36 -6.24 12.78
CA GLU A 36 -6.79 -5.62 11.58
C GLU A 36 -7.88 -5.25 10.57
N ALA A 37 -8.92 -6.08 10.44
CA ALA A 37 -10.09 -5.78 9.61
C ALA A 37 -10.87 -4.58 10.13
N LYS A 38 -11.10 -4.51 11.44
CA LYS A 38 -11.80 -3.38 12.07
C LYS A 38 -11.02 -2.08 11.88
N LEU A 39 -9.71 -2.11 12.13
CA LEU A 39 -8.83 -0.97 11.92
C LEU A 39 -8.90 -0.50 10.46
N ARG A 40 -8.73 -1.40 9.49
CA ARG A 40 -8.83 -1.05 8.08
C ARG A 40 -10.22 -0.57 7.68
N GLY A 41 -11.27 -1.18 8.22
CA GLY A 41 -12.66 -0.77 8.03
C GLY A 41 -12.96 0.65 8.55
N ALA A 42 -12.25 1.10 9.59
CA ALA A 42 -12.34 2.47 10.10
C ALA A 42 -11.65 3.52 9.19
N HIS A 43 -10.85 3.10 8.20
CA HIS A 43 -10.12 4.01 7.34
C HIS A 43 -10.95 4.39 6.09
N ARG A 44 -11.13 5.69 5.81
CA ARG A 44 -11.99 6.20 4.71
C ARG A 44 -11.69 5.61 3.33
N TYR A 45 -10.42 5.47 2.95
CA TYR A 45 -10.07 4.83 1.67
C TYR A 45 -10.58 3.38 1.52
N TYR A 46 -10.79 2.66 2.62
CA TYR A 46 -11.48 1.37 2.57
C TYR A 46 -12.99 1.59 2.48
N GLN A 47 -13.58 2.47 3.29
CA GLN A 47 -15.03 2.71 3.28
C GLN A 47 -15.57 3.22 1.94
N ASP A 48 -14.82 4.09 1.27
CA ASP A 48 -15.25 4.77 0.04
C ASP A 48 -15.04 3.90 -1.21
N ALA A 49 -14.34 2.77 -1.10
CA ALA A 49 -14.06 1.91 -2.23
C ALA A 49 -15.35 1.28 -2.77
N SER A 50 -15.57 1.46 -4.07
CA SER A 50 -16.75 0.97 -4.79
C SER A 50 -16.42 -0.15 -5.78
N ILE A 51 -15.14 -0.30 -6.13
CA ILE A 51 -14.63 -1.32 -7.03
C ILE A 51 -13.51 -2.07 -6.32
N TYR A 52 -13.43 -3.38 -6.51
CA TYR A 52 -12.34 -4.18 -6.01
C TYR A 52 -11.83 -5.17 -7.05
N PHE A 53 -10.52 -5.42 -7.05
CA PHE A 53 -9.90 -6.49 -7.81
C PHE A 53 -9.46 -7.59 -6.85
N ILE A 54 -9.63 -8.84 -7.28
CA ILE A 54 -8.89 -9.97 -6.70
C ILE A 54 -7.79 -10.31 -7.70
N THR A 55 -6.55 -10.18 -7.26
CA THR A 55 -5.37 -10.43 -8.06
C THR A 55 -4.60 -11.63 -7.56
N LYS A 56 -3.90 -12.30 -8.48
CA LYS A 56 -2.85 -13.27 -8.20
C LYS A 56 -1.50 -12.59 -8.42
N MET A 57 -0.58 -12.80 -7.49
CA MET A 57 0.80 -12.37 -7.64
C MET A 57 1.77 -13.42 -7.14
N LYS A 58 3.05 -13.24 -7.47
CA LYS A 58 4.11 -14.03 -6.85
C LYS A 58 4.19 -13.71 -5.37
N LYS A 59 4.35 -14.72 -4.52
CA LYS A 59 4.54 -14.51 -3.09
C LYS A 59 5.83 -13.74 -2.84
N VAL A 60 5.74 -12.70 -2.03
CA VAL A 60 6.87 -11.89 -1.58
C VAL A 60 7.16 -12.28 -0.15
N ARG A 61 8.42 -12.56 0.18
CA ARG A 61 8.85 -13.01 1.50
C ARG A 61 10.19 -12.43 1.87
N PHE A 62 10.48 -12.33 3.14
CA PHE A 62 11.85 -12.21 3.60
C PHE A 62 12.57 -13.55 3.55
N ASN A 63 13.89 -13.52 3.36
CA ASN A 63 14.78 -14.63 3.64
C ASN A 63 15.35 -14.49 5.07
N PRO A 64 14.87 -15.27 6.05
CA PRO A 64 15.29 -15.12 7.45
C PRO A 64 16.79 -15.36 7.66
N THR A 65 17.39 -16.22 6.82
CA THR A 65 18.81 -16.60 6.94
C THR A 65 19.77 -15.52 6.43
N LYS A 66 19.27 -14.52 5.71
CA LYS A 66 20.05 -13.43 5.13
C LYS A 66 19.92 -12.11 5.87
N SER A 67 19.08 -12.07 6.91
CA SER A 67 18.89 -10.86 7.69
C SER A 67 20.04 -10.67 8.68
N THR A 68 20.76 -9.56 8.56
CA THR A 68 21.93 -9.24 9.38
C THR A 68 21.92 -7.77 9.76
N VAL A 69 22.41 -7.47 10.97
CA VAL A 69 22.61 -6.09 11.42
C VAL A 69 24.00 -5.64 11.01
N GLN A 70 24.06 -4.52 10.30
CA GLN A 70 25.29 -3.92 9.84
C GLN A 70 25.98 -3.12 10.93
N ASN A 71 27.20 -2.70 10.60
CA ASN A 71 28.11 -2.00 11.50
C ASN A 71 27.64 -0.61 11.95
N ASP A 72 26.70 -0.03 11.24
CA ASP A 72 26.03 1.24 11.52
C ASP A 72 24.65 1.07 12.18
N GLY A 73 24.23 -0.18 12.38
CA GLY A 73 22.92 -0.54 12.92
C GLY A 73 21.80 -0.58 11.88
N SER A 74 22.10 -0.49 10.58
CA SER A 74 21.13 -0.82 9.53
C SER A 74 20.86 -2.33 9.52
N VAL A 75 19.68 -2.73 9.07
CA VAL A 75 19.27 -4.12 8.89
C VAL A 75 19.35 -4.44 7.41
N HIS A 76 20.31 -5.25 7.01
CA HIS A 76 20.39 -5.80 5.66
C HIS A 76 19.60 -7.10 5.62
N GLY A 77 18.71 -7.26 4.64
CA GLY A 77 18.08 -8.55 4.36
C GLY A 77 17.92 -8.82 2.88
N GLU A 78 17.22 -9.91 2.57
CA GLU A 78 16.88 -10.29 1.20
C GLU A 78 15.39 -10.55 1.14
N ILE A 79 14.71 -9.97 0.14
CA ILE A 79 13.35 -10.30 -0.26
C ILE A 79 13.43 -11.36 -1.35
N VAL A 80 12.57 -12.36 -1.26
CA VAL A 80 12.43 -13.46 -2.20
C VAL A 80 11.05 -13.39 -2.82
N ILE A 81 11.00 -13.43 -4.16
CA ILE A 81 9.75 -13.39 -4.93
C ILE A 81 9.57 -14.73 -5.65
N GLY A 82 8.39 -15.34 -5.47
CA GLY A 82 8.01 -16.63 -6.06
C GLY A 82 8.26 -17.82 -5.12
N ASP A 83 8.65 -18.97 -5.69
CA ASP A 83 8.91 -20.20 -4.93
C ASP A 83 10.20 -20.05 -4.10
N PRO A 84 10.18 -20.22 -2.77
CA PRO A 84 11.37 -20.08 -1.94
C PRO A 84 12.48 -21.11 -2.26
N ARG A 85 12.14 -22.26 -2.86
CA ARG A 85 13.10 -23.32 -3.25
C ARG A 85 13.78 -23.02 -4.58
N ASN A 86 13.07 -22.33 -5.48
CA ASN A 86 13.59 -21.89 -6.77
C ASN A 86 13.12 -20.47 -7.07
N PRO A 87 13.68 -19.47 -6.36
CA PRO A 87 13.16 -18.12 -6.41
C PRO A 87 13.44 -17.47 -7.74
N GLU A 88 12.42 -16.82 -8.30
CA GLU A 88 12.51 -16.12 -9.57
C GLU A 88 13.34 -14.84 -9.42
N THR A 89 13.23 -14.19 -8.26
CA THR A 89 13.94 -12.94 -7.97
C THR A 89 14.34 -12.91 -6.50
N LYS A 90 15.58 -12.45 -6.26
CA LYS A 90 16.11 -12.14 -4.93
C LYS A 90 16.55 -10.69 -4.94
N LEU A 91 16.03 -9.90 -4.01
CA LEU A 91 16.28 -8.48 -3.96
C LEU A 91 16.87 -8.14 -2.58
N PRO A 92 18.12 -7.69 -2.51
CA PRO A 92 18.67 -7.21 -1.25
C PRO A 92 17.94 -5.92 -0.85
N PHE A 93 17.74 -5.74 0.45
CA PHE A 93 17.27 -4.47 1.00
C PHE A 93 18.16 -4.08 2.18
N GLU A 94 18.27 -2.77 2.40
CA GLU A 94 18.93 -2.20 3.55
C GLU A 94 17.97 -1.25 4.25
N LEU A 95 17.53 -1.62 5.44
CA LEU A 95 16.67 -0.82 6.28
C LEU A 95 17.51 -0.09 7.33
N PRO A 96 17.70 1.24 7.21
CA PRO A 96 18.30 2.00 8.29
C PRO A 96 17.26 2.05 9.41
N GLY A 97 17.52 1.44 10.57
CA GLY A 97 16.53 1.43 11.67
C GLY A 97 16.03 2.83 12.04
N ILE A 98 16.96 3.79 12.00
CA ILE A 98 16.70 5.21 12.25
C ILE A 98 15.81 5.88 11.18
N GLU A 99 15.70 5.33 9.96
CA GLU A 99 14.89 5.87 8.86
C GLU A 99 13.41 5.87 9.24
N VAL A 100 12.95 4.81 9.90
CA VAL A 100 11.54 4.72 10.33
C VAL A 100 11.22 5.84 11.31
N LEU A 101 12.12 6.11 12.26
CA LEU A 101 11.97 7.24 13.16
C LEU A 101 12.06 8.57 12.40
N TYR A 102 13.10 8.77 11.59
CA TYR A 102 13.34 10.01 10.83
C TYR A 102 12.20 10.35 9.87
N SER A 103 11.50 9.37 9.31
CA SER A 103 10.38 9.57 8.40
C SER A 103 9.16 10.25 9.05
N THR A 104 9.11 10.35 10.39
CA THR A 104 8.10 11.18 11.05
C THR A 104 8.34 12.66 10.76
N LYS A 105 7.28 13.34 10.29
CA LYS A 105 7.30 14.76 9.92
C LYS A 105 7.93 15.67 10.98
N LEU A 106 7.68 15.37 12.26
CA LEU A 106 8.25 16.11 13.40
C LEU A 106 9.79 16.13 13.40
N PHE A 107 10.45 15.06 12.97
CA PHE A 107 11.91 15.01 12.90
C PHE A 107 12.43 15.56 11.57
N GLN A 108 11.74 15.33 10.45
CA GLN A 108 12.11 15.93 9.16
C GLN A 108 12.08 17.47 9.19
N GLU A 109 11.18 18.07 9.96
CA GLU A 109 11.12 19.53 10.15
C GLU A 109 12.26 20.08 11.03
N LYS A 110 12.90 19.22 11.83
CA LYS A 110 13.91 19.62 12.83
C LYS A 110 15.35 19.32 12.42
N PHE A 111 15.56 18.35 11.54
CA PHE A 111 16.88 17.89 11.12
C PHE A 111 16.93 17.89 9.60
N GLU A 112 18.01 18.44 9.04
CA GLU A 112 18.18 18.53 7.59
C GLU A 112 18.48 17.16 6.96
N SER A 113 19.08 16.26 7.75
CA SER A 113 19.44 14.93 7.30
C SER A 113 19.20 13.85 8.35
N ARG A 114 19.01 12.63 7.85
CA ARG A 114 18.99 11.41 8.67
C ARG A 114 20.23 11.28 9.55
N GLN A 115 21.40 11.61 9.01
CA GLN A 115 22.67 11.48 9.73
C GLN A 115 22.74 12.46 10.90
N GLU A 116 22.26 13.68 10.70
CA GLU A 116 22.14 14.69 11.76
C GLU A 116 21.18 14.22 12.85
N PHE A 117 20.00 13.72 12.47
CA PHE A 117 19.04 13.14 13.42
C PHE A 117 19.64 11.97 14.20
N LEU A 118 20.33 11.03 13.53
CA LEU A 118 20.99 9.90 14.18
C LEU A 118 22.01 10.37 15.22
N GLN A 119 22.87 11.32 14.85
CA GLN A 119 23.87 11.87 15.79
C GLN A 119 23.20 12.54 16.99
N PHE A 120 22.18 13.35 16.74
CA PHE A 120 21.39 13.96 17.81
C PHE A 120 20.77 12.91 18.73
N ALA A 121 20.17 11.86 18.16
CA ALA A 121 19.53 10.80 18.93
C ALA A 121 20.54 9.98 19.74
N LEU A 122 21.70 9.66 19.17
CA LEU A 122 22.79 8.96 19.87
C LEU A 122 23.32 9.77 21.06
N HIS A 123 23.39 11.10 20.93
CA HIS A 123 23.84 11.97 22.01
C HIS A 123 22.79 12.14 23.11
N ASN A 124 21.55 12.39 22.74
CA ASN A 124 20.53 12.90 23.67
C ASN A 124 19.59 11.83 24.20
N TYR A 125 19.29 10.80 23.40
CA TYR A 125 18.27 9.82 23.74
C TYR A 125 18.83 8.43 23.98
N TYR A 126 19.81 7.98 23.19
CA TYR A 126 20.32 6.62 23.28
C TYR A 126 20.93 6.31 24.66
N LYS A 127 20.39 5.26 25.31
CA LYS A 127 20.86 4.73 26.58
C LYS A 127 21.26 3.26 26.41
N PRO A 128 22.55 2.93 26.23
CA PRO A 128 22.98 1.55 26.04
C PRO A 128 22.64 0.68 27.24
N GLY A 129 22.10 -0.51 26.98
CA GLY A 129 21.80 -1.55 27.97
C GLY A 129 23.00 -2.46 28.27
N LYS A 130 23.76 -2.87 27.24
CA LYS A 130 24.87 -3.82 27.32
C LYS A 130 26.15 -3.15 27.86
N PRO A 131 27.00 -3.86 28.64
CA PRO A 131 28.23 -3.28 29.19
C PRO A 131 29.21 -2.74 28.12
N ILE A 132 29.39 -3.48 27.02
CA ILE A 132 30.29 -3.09 25.93
C ILE A 132 29.77 -1.82 25.23
N SER A 133 28.49 -1.78 24.90
CA SER A 133 27.84 -0.60 24.32
C SER A 133 27.93 0.62 25.24
N LYS A 134 27.76 0.44 26.57
CA LYS A 134 27.97 1.50 27.57
C LYS A 134 29.39 2.07 27.53
N ALA A 135 30.41 1.20 27.44
CA ALA A 135 31.80 1.63 27.39
C ALA A 135 32.10 2.43 26.10
N LEU A 136 31.70 1.91 24.95
CA LEU A 136 31.88 2.55 23.64
C LEU A 136 31.16 3.90 23.58
N HIS A 137 29.91 3.97 24.04
CA HIS A 137 29.11 5.20 24.04
C HIS A 137 29.69 6.27 24.96
N ARG A 138 30.15 5.91 26.16
CA ARG A 138 30.83 6.84 27.09
C ARG A 138 32.12 7.41 26.48
N LEU A 139 32.93 6.55 25.87
CA LEU A 139 34.16 6.97 25.19
C LEU A 139 33.84 7.92 24.02
N GLY A 140 32.84 7.56 23.20
CA GLY A 140 32.35 8.40 22.11
C GLY A 140 31.90 9.78 22.60
N LYS A 141 31.04 9.83 23.63
CA LYS A 141 30.61 11.10 24.26
C LYS A 141 31.79 11.92 24.78
N MET A 142 32.77 11.31 25.46
CA MET A 142 33.95 12.02 25.93
C MET A 142 34.74 12.64 24.75
N LEU A 143 34.95 11.89 23.67
CA LEU A 143 35.70 12.34 22.50
C LEU A 143 34.96 13.40 21.67
N SER A 144 33.62 13.40 21.68
CA SER A 144 32.80 14.35 20.92
C SER A 144 33.04 15.83 21.29
N HIS A 145 33.53 16.10 22.51
CA HIS A 145 33.89 17.45 22.97
C HIS A 145 35.18 17.97 22.33
N ARG A 146 35.94 17.12 21.62
CA ARG A 146 37.20 17.47 20.97
C ARG A 146 37.00 17.39 19.46
N SER A 147 37.01 18.55 18.78
CA SER A 147 36.75 18.65 17.33
C SER A 147 37.59 17.68 16.48
N ARG A 148 38.86 17.48 16.84
CA ARG A 148 39.77 16.53 16.14
C ARG A 148 39.32 15.06 16.18
N PHE A 149 38.45 14.68 17.10
CA PHE A 149 38.00 13.30 17.31
C PHE A 149 36.51 13.09 17.00
N ILE A 150 35.82 14.07 16.41
CA ILE A 150 34.37 13.99 16.21
C ILE A 150 33.94 12.78 15.35
N ASN A 151 34.71 12.45 14.31
CA ASN A 151 34.43 11.29 13.46
C ASN A 151 34.59 9.96 14.21
N LEU A 152 35.63 9.84 15.04
CA LEU A 152 35.85 8.67 15.88
C LEU A 152 34.76 8.58 16.97
N ALA A 153 34.39 9.70 17.57
CA ALA A 153 33.32 9.79 18.55
C ALA A 153 31.99 9.27 17.98
N ASN A 154 31.61 9.78 16.81
CA ASN A 154 30.41 9.36 16.08
C ASN A 154 30.47 7.87 15.76
N TRP A 155 31.59 7.40 15.21
CA TRP A 155 31.78 5.97 14.93
C TRP A 155 31.60 5.09 16.17
N LEU A 156 32.20 5.46 17.31
CA LEU A 156 32.06 4.70 18.56
C LEU A 156 30.62 4.65 19.08
N MET A 157 29.89 5.77 19.01
CA MET A 157 28.49 5.82 19.45
C MET A 157 27.58 5.02 18.52
N THR A 158 27.78 5.12 17.21
CA THR A 158 27.07 4.31 16.22
C THR A 158 27.37 2.82 16.43
N LYS A 159 28.62 2.46 16.74
CA LYS A 159 28.98 1.06 17.07
C LYS A 159 28.30 0.55 18.32
N ALA A 160 28.24 1.38 19.37
CA ALA A 160 27.52 1.04 20.59
C ALA A 160 26.04 0.72 20.29
N TYR A 161 25.40 1.57 19.48
CA TYR A 161 24.03 1.40 19.00
C TYR A 161 23.86 0.11 18.17
N ALA A 162 24.70 -0.10 17.17
CA ALA A 162 24.62 -1.27 16.28
C ALA A 162 24.71 -2.61 17.02
N ILE A 163 25.51 -2.70 18.09
CA ILE A 163 25.65 -3.91 18.94
C ILE A 163 24.33 -4.28 19.66
N GLU A 164 23.43 -3.32 19.85
CA GLU A 164 22.16 -3.52 20.54
C GLU A 164 20.98 -3.69 19.61
N VAL A 165 21.09 -3.29 18.35
CA VAL A 165 20.11 -3.60 17.31
C VAL A 165 20.12 -5.11 17.05
N PHE A 166 18.94 -5.69 16.94
CA PHE A 166 18.76 -7.07 16.49
C PHE A 166 17.48 -7.20 15.67
N VAL A 167 17.45 -8.16 14.76
CA VAL A 167 16.30 -8.48 13.91
C VAL A 167 15.82 -9.89 14.20
N ILE A 168 14.50 -10.07 14.27
CA ILE A 168 13.81 -11.33 14.50
C ILE A 168 12.76 -11.49 13.40
N HIS A 169 12.67 -12.69 12.84
CA HIS A 169 11.59 -13.08 11.95
C HIS A 169 10.53 -13.80 12.77
N LYS A 170 9.32 -13.23 12.86
CA LYS A 170 8.18 -13.99 13.42
C LYS A 170 7.61 -14.94 12.38
N SER A 171 7.66 -14.54 11.12
CA SER A 171 7.26 -15.32 9.96
C SER A 171 8.13 -14.92 8.76
N GLU A 172 7.96 -15.60 7.64
CA GLU A 172 8.57 -15.21 6.37
C GLU A 172 8.00 -13.92 5.76
N TYR A 173 6.93 -13.36 6.34
CA TYR A 173 6.26 -12.14 5.87
C TYR A 173 6.50 -10.94 6.78
N GLU A 174 7.23 -11.13 7.88
CA GLU A 174 7.36 -10.12 8.94
C GLU A 174 8.74 -10.15 9.58
N ILE A 175 9.36 -8.96 9.61
CA ILE A 175 10.51 -8.68 10.46
C ILE A 175 10.09 -7.81 11.64
N THR A 176 10.57 -8.16 12.81
CA THR A 176 10.58 -7.30 13.99
C THR A 176 12.02 -6.98 14.30
N PHE A 177 12.40 -5.71 14.30
CA PHE A 177 13.72 -5.30 14.77
C PHE A 177 13.62 -4.43 16.01
N PHE A 178 14.57 -4.60 16.91
CA PHE A 178 14.70 -3.78 18.09
C PHE A 178 15.57 -2.57 17.78
N ASP A 179 15.01 -1.38 18.00
CA ASP A 179 15.71 -0.12 17.92
C ASP A 179 15.93 0.45 19.34
N PRO A 180 17.18 0.48 19.83
CA PRO A 180 17.51 1.01 21.15
C PRO A 180 17.17 2.50 21.34
N ILE A 181 17.15 3.30 20.27
CA ILE A 181 16.76 4.71 20.30
C ILE A 181 15.25 4.79 20.48
N ALA A 182 14.46 4.04 19.70
CA ALA A 182 13.01 3.97 19.86
C ALA A 182 12.63 3.49 21.27
N TYR A 183 13.35 2.50 21.82
CA TYR A 183 13.19 2.05 23.21
C TYR A 183 13.48 3.17 24.22
N SER A 184 14.55 3.94 23.99
CA SER A 184 14.94 5.01 24.91
C SER A 184 13.97 6.20 24.88
N LEU A 185 13.38 6.49 23.71
CA LEU A 185 12.36 7.52 23.53
C LEU A 185 11.05 7.15 24.23
N SER A 186 10.61 5.90 24.10
CA SER A 186 9.36 5.40 24.69
C SER A 186 9.42 5.26 26.22
N ASN A 187 10.57 4.93 26.80
CA ASN A 187 10.73 4.83 28.27
C ASN A 187 11.00 6.17 28.97
N GLY A 188 11.11 7.28 28.24
CA GLY A 188 11.33 8.60 28.82
C GLY A 188 10.06 9.19 29.45
N ARG A 189 10.22 10.03 30.49
CA ARG A 189 9.10 10.85 31.04
C ARG A 189 8.39 11.71 29.97
N SER A 190 9.04 11.94 28.83
CA SER A 190 8.50 12.62 27.65
C SER A 190 7.38 11.85 26.95
N ALA A 191 7.38 10.51 27.00
CA ALA A 191 6.33 9.68 26.38
C ALA A 191 4.97 9.86 27.08
N ARG A 192 4.96 10.12 28.40
CA ARG A 192 3.73 10.44 29.15
C ARG A 192 3.06 11.76 28.76
N ARG A 193 3.77 12.66 28.04
CA ARG A 193 3.15 13.86 27.45
C ARG A 193 2.63 13.61 26.04
N SER A 194 3.13 12.60 25.33
CA SER A 194 2.63 12.19 24.01
C SER A 194 1.52 11.14 24.09
N GLU A 195 1.26 10.53 25.25
CA GLU A 195 0.13 9.59 25.45
C GLU A 195 -1.26 10.23 25.25
N HIS A 196 -1.36 11.57 25.18
CA HIS A 196 -2.60 12.28 24.80
C HIS A 196 -2.61 12.83 23.37
N SER A 197 -1.52 12.64 22.63
CA SER A 197 -1.49 12.79 21.19
C SER A 197 -1.32 11.40 20.63
N SER A 198 -2.41 10.67 20.38
CA SER A 198 -2.38 9.34 19.78
C SER A 198 -1.32 9.31 18.67
N GLY A 199 -0.15 8.73 18.96
CA GLY A 199 1.05 8.77 18.13
C GLY A 199 0.92 7.96 16.85
N THR A 200 -0.30 7.52 16.55
CA THR A 200 -0.74 7.15 15.23
C THR A 200 -0.50 8.35 14.30
N ILE A 201 0.45 8.19 13.38
CA ILE A 201 0.67 9.02 12.19
C ILE A 201 -0.55 8.84 11.26
N LEU A 202 -1.73 9.09 11.80
CA LEU A 202 -3.01 8.83 11.20
C LEU A 202 -3.68 10.20 11.18
N ASP A 203 -3.76 10.78 9.99
CA ASP A 203 -4.50 12.03 9.79
C ASP A 203 -5.95 11.79 10.23
N GLU A 204 -6.35 12.34 11.38
CA GLU A 204 -7.66 12.11 12.01
C GLU A 204 -8.83 12.32 11.04
N LYS A 205 -8.66 13.15 10.01
CA LYS A 205 -9.68 13.41 8.97
C LYS A 205 -9.99 12.19 8.10
N VAL A 206 -9.11 11.20 8.09
CA VAL A 206 -9.18 10.00 7.25
C VAL A 206 -9.78 8.82 8.01
N TRP A 207 -9.98 8.95 9.33
CA TRP A 207 -10.46 7.85 10.18
C TRP A 207 -11.88 8.12 10.67
N ASP A 208 -12.70 7.08 10.66
CA ASP A 208 -14.00 7.06 11.33
C ASP A 208 -13.76 6.82 12.82
N SER A 209 -13.92 7.87 13.64
CA SER A 209 -13.68 7.81 15.07
C SER A 209 -14.60 6.83 15.80
N GLN A 210 -15.81 6.59 15.29
CA GLN A 210 -16.75 5.64 15.89
C GLN A 210 -16.25 4.22 15.67
N MET A 211 -15.93 3.85 14.42
CA MET A 211 -15.38 2.53 14.10
C MET A 211 -14.01 2.30 14.75
N LEU A 212 -13.18 3.34 14.83
CA LEU A 212 -11.87 3.25 15.48
C LEU A 212 -11.99 2.95 16.98
N GLY A 213 -13.06 3.43 17.63
CA GLY A 213 -13.35 3.13 19.04
C GLY A 213 -13.69 1.66 19.31
N GLU A 214 -13.99 0.88 18.27
CA GLU A 214 -14.27 -0.56 18.37
C GLU A 214 -13.03 -1.44 18.21
N VAL A 215 -11.88 -0.83 17.89
CA VAL A 215 -10.60 -1.52 17.67
C VAL A 215 -9.89 -1.74 19.00
N ASN A 216 -9.62 -3.01 19.33
CA ASN A 216 -8.72 -3.36 20.41
C ASN A 216 -7.27 -3.28 19.91
N PHE A 217 -6.59 -2.17 20.20
CA PHE A 217 -5.20 -1.97 19.79
C PHE A 217 -4.21 -2.95 20.44
N GLU A 218 -4.55 -3.57 21.57
CA GLU A 218 -3.69 -4.57 22.21
C GLU A 218 -3.61 -5.87 21.41
N ASP A 219 -4.69 -6.21 20.71
CA ASP A 219 -4.82 -7.40 19.87
C ASP A 219 -4.32 -7.16 18.44
N LEU A 220 -4.04 -5.89 18.08
CA LEU A 220 -3.39 -5.61 16.81
C LEU A 220 -1.97 -6.19 16.83
N PRO A 221 -1.53 -6.78 15.71
CA PRO A 221 -0.19 -7.36 15.64
C PRO A 221 0.93 -6.30 15.71
N VAL A 222 0.58 -5.01 15.79
CA VAL A 222 1.46 -3.84 15.99
C VAL A 222 1.69 -3.52 17.48
N SER A 223 0.91 -4.10 18.42
CA SER A 223 1.17 -3.97 19.85
C SER A 223 2.46 -4.71 20.21
N LEU A 224 3.58 -4.01 20.07
CA LEU A 224 4.89 -4.54 20.41
C LEU A 224 5.39 -3.88 21.70
N ALA A 225 6.24 -4.61 22.41
CA ALA A 225 7.01 -4.05 23.51
C ALA A 225 7.75 -2.78 23.04
N PRO A 226 7.96 -1.80 23.94
CA PRO A 226 8.68 -0.57 23.62
C PRO A 226 9.96 -0.84 22.80
N GLY A 227 10.21 -0.02 21.79
CA GLY A 227 11.42 -0.11 20.96
C GLY A 227 11.48 -1.25 19.94
N LEU A 228 10.46 -2.10 19.85
CA LEU A 228 10.33 -3.04 18.73
C LEU A 228 9.56 -2.36 17.60
N LEU A 229 10.11 -2.47 16.39
CA LEU A 229 9.51 -2.00 15.15
C LEU A 229 9.19 -3.23 14.29
N ARG A 230 7.92 -3.41 13.98
CA ARG A 230 7.43 -4.47 13.09
C ARG A 230 7.22 -3.91 11.70
N LEU A 231 7.76 -4.61 10.70
CA LEU A 231 7.53 -4.31 9.30
C LEU A 231 7.12 -5.58 8.57
N THR A 232 6.04 -5.47 7.79
CA THR A 232 5.66 -6.51 6.84
C THR A 232 6.54 -6.43 5.59
N VAL A 233 6.61 -7.53 4.85
CA VAL A 233 7.33 -7.56 3.58
C VAL A 233 6.76 -6.58 2.58
N ASP A 234 5.44 -6.35 2.59
CA ASP A 234 4.81 -5.38 1.70
C ASP A 234 5.16 -3.94 2.05
N GLN A 235 5.32 -3.63 3.34
CA GLN A 235 5.80 -2.31 3.77
C GLN A 235 7.23 -2.07 3.30
N VAL A 236 8.12 -3.06 3.50
CA VAL A 236 9.51 -2.96 3.02
C VAL A 236 9.55 -2.86 1.49
N ALA A 237 8.77 -3.66 0.78
CA ALA A 237 8.71 -3.61 -0.68
C ALA A 237 8.26 -2.23 -1.19
N ASN A 238 7.27 -1.62 -0.55
CA ASN A 238 6.82 -0.27 -0.91
C ASN A 238 7.84 0.83 -0.54
N ILE A 239 8.47 0.76 0.65
CA ILE A 239 9.49 1.75 1.09
C ILE A 239 10.68 1.75 0.12
N PHE A 240 11.12 0.57 -0.33
CA PHE A 240 12.30 0.42 -1.19
C PHE A 240 11.99 0.26 -2.68
N ASP A 241 10.74 0.53 -3.08
CA ASP A 241 10.29 0.46 -4.48
C ASP A 241 10.66 -0.87 -5.17
N VAL A 242 10.51 -1.97 -4.42
CA VAL A 242 10.88 -3.33 -4.82
C VAL A 242 9.88 -3.84 -5.85
N ASP A 243 10.35 -4.15 -7.05
CA ASP A 243 9.50 -4.75 -8.09
C ASP A 243 9.03 -6.15 -7.70
N VAL A 244 7.76 -6.25 -7.30
CA VAL A 244 7.09 -7.51 -6.94
C VAL A 244 6.49 -8.25 -8.13
N GLY A 245 6.68 -7.72 -9.35
CA GLY A 245 6.15 -8.28 -10.58
C GLY A 245 4.68 -7.93 -10.84
N PRO A 246 4.12 -8.45 -11.94
CA PRO A 246 2.76 -8.16 -12.34
C PRO A 246 1.71 -8.83 -11.44
N GLN A 247 0.57 -8.16 -11.32
CA GLN A 247 -0.62 -8.58 -10.58
C GLN A 247 -1.66 -9.08 -11.58
N GLU A 248 -1.83 -10.40 -11.71
CA GLU A 248 -2.83 -10.96 -12.61
C GLU A 248 -4.24 -10.69 -12.07
N VAL A 249 -5.05 -9.91 -12.78
CA VAL A 249 -6.44 -9.63 -12.43
C VAL A 249 -7.29 -10.87 -12.70
N VAL A 250 -7.76 -11.51 -11.63
CA VAL A 250 -8.52 -12.77 -11.68
C VAL A 250 -10.01 -12.54 -11.55
N TYR A 251 -10.39 -11.48 -10.82
CA TYR A 251 -11.76 -11.06 -10.65
C TYR A 251 -11.83 -9.54 -10.48
N VAL A 252 -12.89 -8.94 -11.01
CA VAL A 252 -13.29 -7.55 -10.74
C VAL A 252 -14.71 -7.56 -10.21
N GLY A 253 -14.96 -6.85 -9.12
CA GLY A 253 -16.31 -6.70 -8.57
C GLY A 253 -16.59 -5.29 -8.09
N LYS A 254 -17.87 -5.00 -7.88
CA LYS A 254 -18.33 -3.79 -7.22
C LYS A 254 -18.89 -4.03 -5.81
N THR A 255 -18.91 -2.96 -5.02
CA THR A 255 -19.65 -2.90 -3.77
C THR A 255 -20.38 -1.56 -3.66
N GLU A 256 -21.64 -1.63 -3.23
CA GLU A 256 -22.46 -0.47 -2.83
C GLU A 256 -22.53 -0.34 -1.30
N ARG A 257 -21.96 -1.33 -0.59
CA ARG A 257 -21.82 -1.38 0.87
C ARG A 257 -20.36 -1.21 1.26
N LEU A 258 -20.09 -1.21 2.58
CA LEU A 258 -18.74 -1.31 3.11
C LEU A 258 -18.01 -2.51 2.50
N PRO A 259 -16.78 -2.38 1.96
CA PRO A 259 -16.15 -3.47 1.22
C PRO A 259 -15.97 -4.75 2.02
N PHE A 260 -15.69 -4.66 3.32
CA PHE A 260 -15.53 -5.86 4.16
C PHE A 260 -16.82 -6.69 4.26
N GLU A 261 -18.00 -6.06 4.27
CA GLU A 261 -19.29 -6.77 4.24
C GLU A 261 -19.47 -7.54 2.93
N ARG A 262 -18.93 -7.02 1.83
CA ARG A 262 -18.98 -7.66 0.51
C ARG A 262 -17.92 -8.75 0.35
N LEU A 263 -16.72 -8.51 0.86
CA LEU A 263 -15.55 -9.36 0.65
C LEU A 263 -15.52 -10.60 1.55
N LEU A 264 -15.97 -10.50 2.81
CA LEU A 264 -15.95 -11.63 3.76
C LEU A 264 -16.74 -12.86 3.26
N PRO A 265 -17.99 -12.74 2.80
CA PRO A 265 -18.75 -13.87 2.24
C PRO A 265 -18.45 -14.13 0.76
N HIS A 266 -17.38 -13.57 0.19
CA HIS A 266 -17.16 -13.59 -1.26
C HIS A 266 -16.70 -14.96 -1.77
N GLU A 267 -17.62 -15.72 -2.35
CA GLU A 267 -17.40 -17.11 -2.81
C GLU A 267 -16.15 -17.27 -3.70
N LYS A 268 -15.91 -16.35 -4.65
CA LYS A 268 -14.76 -16.43 -5.55
C LYS A 268 -13.43 -16.17 -4.85
N LEU A 269 -13.44 -15.34 -3.81
CA LEU A 269 -12.25 -15.10 -3.00
C LEU A 269 -11.93 -16.36 -2.20
N GLN A 270 -12.94 -16.94 -1.56
CA GLN A 270 -12.81 -18.19 -0.79
C GLN A 270 -12.35 -19.36 -1.68
N GLU A 271 -12.89 -19.47 -2.90
CA GLU A 271 -12.47 -20.46 -3.90
C GLU A 271 -10.98 -20.32 -4.25
N LEU A 272 -10.52 -19.08 -4.52
CA LEU A 272 -9.12 -18.81 -4.81
C LEU A 272 -8.22 -19.08 -3.61
N GLN A 273 -8.62 -18.64 -2.42
CA GLN A 273 -7.86 -18.88 -1.17
C GLN A 273 -7.67 -20.37 -0.95
N ALA A 274 -8.72 -21.18 -1.13
CA ALA A 274 -8.64 -22.62 -0.99
C ALA A 274 -7.66 -23.24 -2.02
N LYS A 275 -7.69 -22.77 -3.28
CA LYS A 275 -6.77 -23.23 -4.33
C LYS A 275 -5.31 -22.88 -4.03
N LEU A 276 -5.07 -21.68 -3.49
CA LEU A 276 -3.72 -21.14 -3.27
C LEU A 276 -3.18 -21.36 -1.87
N LEU A 277 -3.97 -21.95 -0.96
CA LEU A 277 -3.57 -22.23 0.43
C LEU A 277 -2.25 -23.01 0.52
N ARG A 278 -1.98 -23.88 -0.45
CA ARG A 278 -0.75 -24.71 -0.54
C ARG A 278 0.25 -24.21 -1.58
N SER A 279 -0.02 -23.10 -2.24
CA SER A 279 0.92 -22.55 -3.24
C SER A 279 2.07 -21.88 -2.52
N ASP A 280 3.30 -22.37 -2.72
CA ASP A 280 4.49 -21.69 -2.23
C ASP A 280 4.95 -20.57 -3.18
N ALA A 281 4.39 -20.47 -4.38
CA ALA A 281 4.82 -19.50 -5.39
C ALA A 281 3.90 -18.28 -5.51
N GLU A 282 2.61 -18.43 -5.20
CA GLU A 282 1.58 -17.43 -5.53
C GLU A 282 0.70 -17.06 -4.34
N ALA A 283 0.31 -15.80 -4.27
CA ALA A 283 -0.57 -15.23 -3.25
C ALA A 283 -1.72 -14.45 -3.90
N ILE A 284 -2.75 -14.22 -3.09
CA ILE A 284 -3.89 -13.39 -3.44
C ILE A 284 -3.72 -12.03 -2.79
N VAL A 285 -4.03 -10.98 -3.55
CA VAL A 285 -4.19 -9.64 -3.02
C VAL A 285 -5.56 -9.10 -3.44
N VAL A 286 -6.20 -8.36 -2.55
CA VAL A 286 -7.44 -7.65 -2.83
C VAL A 286 -7.12 -6.17 -2.93
N HIS A 287 -7.37 -5.58 -4.09
CA HIS A 287 -7.24 -4.15 -4.31
C HIS A 287 -8.61 -3.49 -4.22
N LEU A 288 -8.68 -2.35 -3.56
CA LEU A 288 -9.87 -1.55 -3.34
C LEU A 288 -9.68 -0.20 -4.03
N PHE A 289 -10.68 0.26 -4.76
CA PHE A 289 -10.64 1.51 -5.51
C PHE A 289 -11.89 2.35 -5.28
N ALA A 290 -11.69 3.64 -5.03
CA ALA A 290 -12.74 4.65 -5.09
C ALA A 290 -12.46 5.56 -6.28
N PHE A 291 -13.16 5.32 -7.40
CA PHE A 291 -13.00 6.10 -8.62
C PHE A 291 -13.66 7.46 -8.49
N GLN A 292 -13.01 8.50 -9.00
CA GLN A 292 -13.68 9.77 -9.23
C GLN A 292 -14.50 9.65 -10.51
N THR A 293 -15.75 10.08 -10.44
CA THR A 293 -16.65 10.13 -11.59
C THR A 293 -16.89 11.58 -11.99
N ALA A 294 -16.71 11.88 -13.27
CA ALA A 294 -16.98 13.20 -13.82
C ALA A 294 -17.71 13.10 -15.16
N GLU A 295 -18.62 14.03 -15.42
CA GLU A 295 -19.20 14.23 -16.75
C GLU A 295 -18.33 15.22 -17.51
N ILE A 296 -17.84 14.82 -18.68
CA ILE A 296 -17.17 15.71 -19.63
C ILE A 296 -18.24 16.20 -20.62
N PRO A 297 -18.67 17.47 -20.55
CA PRO A 297 -19.72 17.98 -21.42
C PRO A 297 -19.22 18.05 -22.87
N GLY A 298 -20.06 17.58 -23.80
CA GLY A 298 -19.83 17.73 -25.23
C GLY A 298 -20.28 19.09 -25.76
N SER A 299 -21.36 19.66 -25.20
CA SER A 299 -21.97 20.95 -25.55
C SER A 299 -22.38 21.70 -24.27
N LEU A 300 -22.90 22.93 -24.39
CA LEU A 300 -23.44 23.76 -23.29
C LEU A 300 -24.71 23.20 -22.62
N ASP A 301 -25.15 21.98 -22.97
CA ASP A 301 -26.33 21.38 -22.35
C ASP A 301 -26.12 21.11 -20.86
N LYS A 302 -27.22 21.16 -20.11
CA LYS A 302 -27.22 20.93 -18.66
C LYS A 302 -26.49 19.62 -18.33
N PRO A 303 -25.63 19.60 -17.30
CA PRO A 303 -25.02 18.35 -16.83
C PRO A 303 -26.15 17.36 -16.55
N ALA A 304 -26.02 16.13 -17.05
CA ALA A 304 -26.87 15.09 -16.46
C ALA A 304 -26.36 14.89 -15.04
N ARG A 305 -27.17 14.23 -14.23
CA ARG A 305 -26.68 13.71 -12.98
C ARG A 305 -26.76 12.21 -13.12
N ILE A 306 -25.65 11.57 -13.47
CA ILE A 306 -25.56 10.11 -13.40
C ILE A 306 -25.72 9.68 -11.94
N ASP A 307 -26.59 8.71 -11.73
CA ASP A 307 -26.72 8.05 -10.44
C ASP A 307 -25.44 7.27 -10.07
N ARG A 308 -25.08 7.25 -8.79
CA ARG A 308 -23.85 6.61 -8.31
C ARG A 308 -23.85 5.11 -8.61
N GLU A 309 -24.98 4.43 -8.47
CA GLU A 309 -25.11 3.00 -8.75
C GLU A 309 -24.86 2.71 -10.24
N LEU A 310 -25.42 3.55 -11.12
CA LEU A 310 -25.20 3.46 -12.56
C LEU A 310 -23.72 3.66 -12.90
N ALA A 311 -23.06 4.64 -12.29
CA ALA A 311 -21.64 4.90 -12.47
C ALA A 311 -20.77 3.70 -12.05
N ILE A 312 -21.01 3.17 -10.84
CA ILE A 312 -20.27 2.02 -10.29
C ILE A 312 -20.45 0.78 -11.17
N THR A 313 -21.68 0.49 -11.59
CA THR A 313 -21.99 -0.65 -12.47
C THR A 313 -21.30 -0.51 -13.82
N THR A 314 -21.27 0.71 -14.37
CA THR A 314 -20.62 0.99 -15.64
C THR A 314 -19.11 0.76 -15.56
N ILE A 315 -18.44 1.31 -14.55
CA ILE A 315 -16.98 1.14 -14.41
C ILE A 315 -16.60 -0.32 -14.13
N GLU A 316 -17.36 -1.04 -13.30
CA GLU A 316 -17.18 -2.49 -13.09
C GLU A 316 -17.22 -3.23 -14.43
N ALA A 317 -18.28 -3.03 -15.21
CA ALA A 317 -18.48 -3.72 -16.48
C ALA A 317 -17.39 -3.39 -17.51
N GLU A 318 -16.96 -2.13 -17.57
CA GLU A 318 -15.88 -1.70 -18.46
C GLU A 318 -14.52 -2.29 -18.06
N LEU A 319 -14.20 -2.34 -16.76
CA LEU A 319 -12.98 -2.97 -16.25
C LEU A 319 -12.97 -4.47 -16.46
N ILE A 320 -14.09 -5.17 -16.24
CA ILE A 320 -14.23 -6.60 -16.59
C ILE A 320 -14.02 -6.79 -18.10
N ASN A 321 -14.64 -5.97 -18.93
CA ASN A 321 -14.47 -6.06 -20.37
C ASN A 321 -13.03 -5.71 -20.80
N TYR A 322 -12.31 -4.87 -20.04
CA TYR A 322 -10.92 -4.51 -20.29
C TYR A 322 -9.95 -5.61 -19.90
N PHE A 323 -9.98 -6.06 -18.65
CA PHE A 323 -9.06 -7.06 -18.14
C PHE A 323 -9.44 -8.48 -18.55
N LYS A 324 -10.70 -8.76 -18.91
CA LYS A 324 -11.18 -10.13 -19.19
C LYS A 324 -10.76 -11.16 -18.12
N PRO A 325 -11.02 -10.88 -16.83
CA PRO A 325 -10.64 -11.76 -15.73
C PRO A 325 -11.36 -13.11 -15.82
N GLU A 326 -10.64 -14.19 -15.55
CA GLU A 326 -11.12 -15.58 -15.70
C GLU A 326 -12.42 -15.84 -14.92
N MET A 327 -12.55 -15.27 -13.72
CA MET A 327 -13.67 -15.56 -12.81
C MET A 327 -14.90 -14.67 -13.03
N ASN A 328 -14.86 -13.70 -13.95
CA ASN A 328 -16.05 -12.93 -14.36
C ASN A 328 -16.72 -13.58 -15.59
N ASP A 329 -16.85 -14.90 -15.60
CA ASP A 329 -17.32 -15.69 -16.73
C ASP A 329 -18.70 -15.25 -17.26
N LYS A 330 -19.60 -14.82 -16.36
CA LYS A 330 -20.92 -14.27 -16.71
C LYS A 330 -20.84 -13.04 -17.62
N TYR A 331 -19.86 -12.17 -17.41
CA TYR A 331 -19.65 -10.95 -18.21
C TYR A 331 -18.79 -11.22 -19.46
N MET A 332 -18.02 -12.31 -19.47
CA MET A 332 -17.15 -12.67 -20.59
C MET A 332 -17.85 -13.47 -21.70
N LYS A 333 -18.86 -14.27 -21.35
CA LYS A 333 -19.56 -15.16 -22.30
C LYS A 333 -20.53 -14.43 -23.23
N ASP A 334 -20.77 -13.15 -23.01
CA ASP A 334 -21.89 -12.45 -23.63
C ASP A 334 -21.43 -11.45 -24.70
N HIS A 335 -21.76 -11.77 -25.96
CA HIS A 335 -21.88 -10.82 -27.08
C HIS A 335 -22.98 -9.74 -26.85
N ARG A 336 -23.41 -9.57 -25.59
CA ARG A 336 -24.52 -8.73 -25.12
C ARG A 336 -24.08 -7.40 -24.52
N ARG A 337 -22.81 -7.02 -24.63
CA ARG A 337 -22.39 -5.65 -24.26
C ARG A 337 -23.33 -4.58 -24.84
N PRO A 338 -23.74 -4.65 -26.13
CA PRO A 338 -24.71 -3.69 -26.67
C PRO A 338 -26.06 -3.68 -25.95
N THR A 339 -26.46 -4.77 -25.31
CA THR A 339 -27.76 -4.92 -24.63
C THR A 339 -27.67 -4.74 -23.11
N TRP A 340 -26.52 -4.35 -22.56
CA TRP A 340 -26.40 -4.05 -21.14
C TRP A 340 -27.24 -2.83 -20.77
N GLU A 341 -28.11 -2.99 -19.77
CA GLU A 341 -29.09 -1.98 -19.36
C GLU A 341 -28.44 -0.64 -18.98
N HIS A 342 -27.38 -0.68 -18.18
CA HIS A 342 -26.63 0.52 -17.79
C HIS A 342 -26.03 1.28 -19.00
N LEU A 343 -25.56 0.58 -20.04
CA LEU A 343 -25.08 1.25 -21.26
C LEU A 343 -26.23 1.87 -22.07
N GLN A 344 -27.41 1.24 -22.07
CA GLN A 344 -28.61 1.81 -22.69
C GLN A 344 -29.09 3.05 -21.95
N GLU A 345 -29.01 3.05 -20.62
CA GLU A 345 -29.32 4.20 -19.79
C GLU A 345 -28.37 5.37 -20.06
N LEU A 346 -27.06 5.12 -20.15
CA LEU A 346 -26.07 6.13 -20.52
C LEU A 346 -26.34 6.71 -21.93
N LYS A 347 -26.69 5.87 -22.90
CA LYS A 347 -27.10 6.34 -24.25
C LYS A 347 -28.32 7.26 -24.19
N ARG A 348 -29.35 6.89 -23.42
CA ARG A 348 -30.55 7.73 -23.23
C ARG A 348 -30.21 9.05 -22.54
N ALA A 349 -29.22 9.06 -21.64
CA ALA A 349 -28.69 10.26 -21.00
C ALA A 349 -27.73 11.08 -21.87
N GLY A 350 -27.58 10.72 -23.15
CA GLY A 350 -26.82 11.47 -24.16
C GLY A 350 -25.31 11.21 -24.13
N PHE A 351 -24.83 10.22 -23.37
CA PHE A 351 -23.41 9.86 -23.39
C PHE A 351 -23.05 9.11 -24.67
N ARG A 352 -21.91 9.47 -25.24
CA ARG A 352 -21.32 8.80 -26.41
C ARG A 352 -20.12 7.95 -26.04
N ASN A 353 -19.32 8.40 -25.09
CA ASN A 353 -18.10 7.71 -24.69
C ASN A 353 -18.07 7.44 -23.19
N ILE A 354 -17.41 6.35 -22.82
CA ILE A 354 -16.89 6.12 -21.47
C ILE A 354 -15.37 6.22 -21.55
N VAL A 355 -14.78 7.09 -20.74
CA VAL A 355 -13.34 7.24 -20.59
C VAL A 355 -12.96 6.64 -19.25
N THR A 356 -12.06 5.67 -19.25
CA THR A 356 -11.56 5.03 -18.03
C THR A 356 -10.06 5.20 -17.93
N GLU A 357 -9.61 5.72 -16.80
CA GLU A 357 -8.21 5.89 -16.44
C GLU A 357 -7.96 5.24 -15.07
N LEU A 358 -7.22 4.14 -15.09
CA LEU A 358 -6.65 3.53 -13.90
C LEU A 358 -5.15 3.80 -13.96
N ASP A 359 -4.73 4.89 -13.34
CA ASP A 359 -3.34 5.34 -13.29
C ASP A 359 -2.90 5.43 -11.83
N ILE A 360 -2.10 4.46 -11.40
CA ILE A 360 -1.76 4.29 -10.00
C ILE A 360 -0.27 3.97 -9.86
N ASP A 361 0.41 4.73 -9.01
CA ASP A 361 1.79 4.46 -8.64
C ASP A 361 1.87 3.41 -7.52
N GLY A 362 2.86 2.51 -7.64
CA GLY A 362 3.16 1.49 -6.64
C GLY A 362 3.56 0.15 -7.26
N GLN A 363 4.22 -0.68 -6.45
CA GLN A 363 4.73 -1.98 -6.90
C GLN A 363 3.62 -3.05 -6.95
N TYR A 364 2.62 -2.91 -6.08
CA TYR A 364 1.48 -3.82 -5.98
C TYR A 364 0.35 -3.50 -6.96
N VAL A 365 0.53 -2.59 -7.92
CA VAL A 365 -0.57 -2.16 -8.83
C VAL A 365 -0.23 -2.32 -10.31
N ARG A 366 0.78 -3.14 -10.61
CA ARG A 366 1.15 -3.52 -11.97
C ARG A 366 0.19 -4.54 -12.54
N PHE A 367 -1.03 -4.13 -12.86
CA PHE A 367 -2.07 -5.06 -13.28
C PHE A 367 -1.79 -5.67 -14.65
N ALA A 368 -1.97 -6.99 -14.73
CA ALA A 368 -1.84 -7.81 -15.93
C ALA A 368 -3.09 -8.68 -16.10
N SER A 369 -3.32 -9.11 -17.33
CA SER A 369 -4.36 -10.09 -17.66
C SER A 369 -4.08 -10.72 -19.01
N HIS A 370 -4.85 -11.74 -19.39
CA HIS A 370 -4.75 -12.40 -20.69
C HIS A 370 -5.00 -11.45 -21.87
N SER A 371 -5.82 -10.42 -21.67
CA SER A 371 -6.20 -9.43 -22.69
C SER A 371 -5.30 -8.19 -22.68
N THR A 372 -4.43 -8.05 -21.68
CA THR A 372 -3.46 -6.96 -21.55
C THR A 372 -2.04 -7.54 -21.62
N SER A 373 -1.01 -6.71 -21.40
CA SER A 373 0.38 -7.19 -21.40
C SER A 373 0.64 -8.11 -20.20
N LYS A 374 1.31 -9.24 -20.43
CA LYS A 374 1.80 -10.12 -19.34
C LYS A 374 2.76 -9.42 -18.39
N SER A 375 3.46 -8.37 -18.84
CA SER A 375 4.38 -7.59 -18.00
C SER A 375 3.68 -6.74 -16.94
N GLY A 376 2.36 -6.59 -17.04
CA GLY A 376 1.57 -5.65 -16.27
C GLY A 376 1.87 -4.19 -16.62
N LYS A 377 0.98 -3.28 -16.23
CA LYS A 377 1.18 -1.83 -16.26
C LYS A 377 0.54 -1.20 -15.02
N ASN A 378 1.08 -0.06 -14.59
CA ASN A 378 0.46 0.79 -13.56
C ASN A 378 -0.63 1.69 -14.14
N ARG A 379 -0.51 1.98 -15.44
CA ARG A 379 -1.38 2.88 -16.18
C ARG A 379 -2.19 2.12 -17.23
N HIS A 380 -3.51 2.21 -17.10
CA HIS A 380 -4.49 1.69 -18.05
C HIS A 380 -5.45 2.81 -18.41
N CYS A 381 -5.39 3.26 -19.66
CA CYS A 381 -6.32 4.25 -20.19
C CYS A 381 -7.01 3.70 -21.43
N PHE A 382 -8.33 3.80 -21.47
CA PHE A 382 -9.10 3.41 -22.64
C PHE A 382 -10.38 4.23 -22.79
N ILE A 383 -10.81 4.35 -24.04
CA ILE A 383 -12.07 4.98 -24.42
C ILE A 383 -12.96 3.91 -25.04
N SER A 384 -14.18 3.84 -24.53
CA SER A 384 -15.24 2.95 -24.99
C SER A 384 -16.33 3.78 -25.65
N ASP A 385 -16.51 3.61 -26.96
CA ASP A 385 -17.62 4.24 -27.69
C ASP A 385 -18.90 3.41 -27.48
N LEU A 386 -19.95 4.06 -26.98
CA LEU A 386 -21.21 3.41 -26.63
C LEU A 386 -22.00 2.95 -27.86
N HIS A 387 -21.84 3.59 -29.02
CA HIS A 387 -22.60 3.27 -30.24
C HIS A 387 -21.92 2.21 -31.10
N THR A 388 -20.61 2.36 -31.32
CA THR A 388 -19.84 1.39 -32.12
C THR A 388 -19.40 0.18 -31.32
N HIS A 389 -19.44 0.29 -29.98
CA HIS A 389 -18.91 -0.71 -29.05
C HIS A 389 -17.42 -0.99 -29.27
N GLN A 390 -16.71 -0.12 -29.99
CA GLN A 390 -15.27 -0.19 -30.15
C GLN A 390 -14.57 0.38 -28.93
N ARG A 391 -13.40 -0.18 -28.63
CA ARG A 391 -12.51 0.32 -27.59
C ARG A 391 -11.21 0.79 -28.24
N LYS A 392 -10.79 2.00 -27.87
CA LYS A 392 -9.46 2.52 -28.20
C LYS A 392 -8.62 2.52 -26.93
N ILE A 393 -7.54 1.74 -26.93
CA ILE A 393 -6.52 1.76 -25.87
C ILE A 393 -5.60 2.94 -26.16
N GLN A 394 -5.29 3.74 -25.14
CA GLN A 394 -4.38 4.88 -25.24
C GLN A 394 -2.97 4.51 -24.80
#